data_AF-A0AAW1ZVF3-F1
#
_entry.id   AF-A0AAW1ZVF3-F1
#
_cell.length_a   1.000
_cell.length_b   1.000
_cell.length_c   1.000
_cell.angle_alpha   90.00
_cell.angle_beta   90.00
_cell.angle_gamma   90.00
#
_symmetry.space_group_name_H-M   'P 1'
#
loop_
_entity.id
_entity.type
_entity.pdbx_description
1 polymer ?
#
loop_
_entity_poly.entity_id
_entity_poly.type
_entity_poly.pdbx_seq_one_letter_code
_entity_poly.pdbx_strand_id
1 'polypeptide(L)'
;MTQGILALVTSTGCASASALQSLTDAMHIPHLYVQRNAEGSPRTACQLNPSPDGERYTLAARPPVRLSDVMLTLVGELRWQKFIVFYDSDYGK
;
A
#
# COMPACT_ATOMS: atom_id res chain seq x y z
N MET A 1 5.23 17.48 27.44
CA MET A 1 5.01 16.06 27.78
C MET A 1 4.82 15.30 26.48
N THR A 2 5.79 14.49 26.06
CA THR A 2 5.62 13.56 24.94
C THR A 2 4.65 12.47 25.40
N GLN A 3 3.51 12.32 24.73
CA GLN A 3 2.65 11.16 24.90
C GLN A 3 3.43 9.97 24.31
N GLY A 4 4.20 9.26 25.12
CA GLY A 4 4.95 8.08 24.68
C GLY A 4 3.97 7.02 24.19
N ILE A 5 3.98 6.74 22.89
CA ILE A 5 3.12 5.74 22.26
C ILE A 5 3.83 4.40 22.18
N LEU A 6 3.08 3.30 22.31
CA LEU A 6 3.60 1.94 22.13
C LEU A 6 3.60 1.51 20.66
N ALA A 7 2.73 2.12 19.85
CA ALA A 7 2.62 1.88 18.42
C ALA A 7 1.95 3.09 17.74
N LEU A 8 2.21 3.25 16.45
CA LEU A 8 1.55 4.23 15.59
C LEU A 8 0.60 3.50 14.63
N VAL A 9 -0.66 3.92 14.57
CA VAL A 9 -1.62 3.43 13.58
C VAL A 9 -1.95 4.57 12.63
N THR A 10 -1.81 4.34 11.32
CA THR A 10 -2.04 5.38 10.31
C THR A 10 -2.99 4.90 9.23
N SER A 11 -3.81 5.82 8.71
CA SER A 11 -4.71 5.58 7.58
C SER A 11 -4.55 6.70 6.56
N THR A 12 -3.60 6.54 5.64
CA THR A 12 -3.13 7.60 4.72
C THR A 12 -2.84 7.04 3.31
N GLY A 13 -2.68 7.93 2.34
CA GLY A 13 -2.21 7.59 0.98
C GLY A 13 -0.70 7.35 0.92
N CYS A 14 -0.20 6.95 -0.26
CA CYS A 14 1.19 6.50 -0.42
C CYS A 14 2.24 7.59 -0.16
N ALA A 15 1.94 8.85 -0.50
CA ALA A 15 2.87 9.97 -0.27
C ALA A 15 3.21 10.15 1.22
N SER A 16 2.23 10.07 2.11
CA SER A 16 2.48 10.16 3.55
C SER A 16 3.00 8.86 4.13
N ALA A 17 2.62 7.72 3.56
CA ALA A 17 3.04 6.41 4.05
C ALA A 17 4.56 6.21 3.99
N SER A 18 5.22 6.66 2.91
CA SER A 18 6.68 6.57 2.78
C SER A 18 7.40 7.43 3.83
N ALA A 19 6.93 8.66 4.06
CA ALA A 19 7.50 9.54 5.08
C ALA A 19 7.31 8.99 6.50
N LEU A 20 6.11 8.48 6.82
CA LEU A 20 5.80 7.89 8.12
C LEU A 20 6.56 6.58 8.36
N GLN A 21 6.78 5.79 7.32
CA GLN A 21 7.62 4.59 7.40
C GLN A 21 9.07 4.96 7.73
N SER A 22 9.68 5.93 7.04
CA SER A 22 11.04 6.38 7.38
C SER A 22 11.14 6.91 8.81
N LEU A 23 10.13 7.66 9.28
CA LEU A 23 10.09 8.17 10.66
C LEU A 23 9.99 7.03 11.69
N THR A 24 9.10 6.07 11.45
CA THR A 24 8.85 4.97 12.39
C THR A 24 9.99 3.98 12.44
N ASP A 25 10.66 3.75 11.31
CA ASP A 25 11.91 3.00 11.25
C ASP A 25 13.03 3.73 12.02
N ALA A 26 13.19 5.04 11.87
CA ALA A 26 14.22 5.81 12.60
C ALA A 26 13.99 5.85 14.13
N MET A 27 12.74 5.76 14.56
CA MET A 27 12.34 5.87 15.97
C MET A 27 12.06 4.51 16.63
N HIS A 28 12.20 3.40 15.89
CA HIS A 28 11.83 2.05 16.33
C HIS A 28 10.40 1.96 16.90
N ILE A 29 9.45 2.63 16.26
CA ILE A 29 8.04 2.61 16.68
C ILE A 29 7.27 1.65 15.78
N PRO A 30 6.67 0.56 16.33
CA PRO A 30 5.80 -0.31 15.55
C PRO A 30 4.70 0.48 14.85
N HIS A 31 4.59 0.31 13.53
CA HIS A 31 3.72 1.12 12.69
C HIS A 31 2.75 0.24 11.91
N LEU A 32 1.46 0.31 12.29
CA LEU A 32 0.40 -0.38 11.57
C LEU A 32 -0.20 0.55 10.52
N TYR A 33 0.05 0.24 9.25
CA TYR A 33 -0.33 1.08 8.12
C TYR A 33 -1.57 0.56 7.40
N VAL A 34 -2.62 1.38 7.37
CA VAL A 34 -3.86 1.14 6.61
C VAL A 34 -3.85 2.00 5.35
N GLN A 35 -3.51 1.41 4.21
CA GLN A 35 -3.49 2.16 2.96
C GLN A 35 -4.88 2.69 2.57
N ARG A 36 -5.02 4.01 2.47
CA ARG A 36 -6.17 4.66 1.85
C ARG A 36 -6.03 4.66 0.34
N ASN A 37 -7.17 4.69 -0.32
CA ASN A 37 -7.24 4.82 -1.75
C ASN A 37 -7.47 6.29 -2.15
N ALA A 38 -7.02 6.68 -3.35
CA ALA A 38 -7.45 7.91 -3.99
C ALA A 38 -8.89 7.73 -4.50
N GLU A 39 -9.85 8.40 -3.85
CA GLU A 39 -11.19 8.71 -4.38
C GLU A 39 -11.98 7.59 -5.10
N GLY A 40 -11.80 6.32 -4.71
CA GLY A 40 -12.53 5.17 -5.29
C GLY A 40 -11.79 4.41 -6.41
N SER A 41 -10.65 4.90 -6.91
CA SER A 41 -9.79 4.18 -7.87
C SER A 41 -9.31 2.81 -7.39
N PRO A 42 -8.95 1.85 -8.26
CA PRO A 42 -8.41 0.59 -7.78
C PRO A 42 -7.03 0.80 -7.13
N ARG A 43 -6.79 0.15 -5.98
CA ARG A 43 -5.56 0.34 -5.19
C ARG A 43 -4.35 -0.33 -5.84
N THR A 44 -3.21 0.35 -5.84
CA THR A 44 -1.87 -0.22 -6.07
C THR A 44 -1.09 -0.29 -4.75
N ALA A 45 -0.11 -1.18 -4.60
CA ALA A 45 0.72 -1.20 -3.40
C ALA A 45 1.64 0.04 -3.39
N CYS A 46 1.76 0.72 -2.25
CA CYS A 46 2.69 1.85 -2.12
C CYS A 46 4.14 1.40 -2.25
N GLN A 47 4.97 2.20 -2.92
CA GLN A 47 6.42 2.05 -2.90
C GLN A 47 6.95 2.62 -1.58
N LEU A 48 7.35 1.73 -0.67
CA LEU A 48 7.99 2.11 0.59
C LEU A 48 9.51 2.17 0.43
N ASN A 49 10.17 2.94 1.30
CA ASN A 49 11.62 3.03 1.28
C ASN A 49 12.24 1.70 1.75
N PRO A 50 13.45 1.35 1.25
CA PRO A 50 14.20 0.24 1.82
C PRO A 50 14.47 0.52 3.30
N SER A 51 14.22 -0.47 4.15
CA SER A 51 14.60 -0.45 5.56
C SER A 51 15.94 -1.20 5.71
N PRO A 52 16.79 -0.85 6.68
CA PRO A 52 17.93 -1.67 7.07
C PRO A 52 17.48 -3.09 7.46
N ASP A 53 18.36 -4.08 7.30
CA ASP A 53 18.05 -5.47 7.65
C ASP A 53 17.61 -5.58 9.12
N GLY A 54 16.43 -6.15 9.34
CA GLY A 54 15.83 -6.34 10.67
C GLY A 54 15.09 -5.13 11.25
N GLU A 55 15.23 -3.93 10.66
CA GLU A 55 14.69 -2.67 11.21
C GLU A 55 13.52 -2.13 10.38
N ARG A 56 12.60 -3.03 9.97
CA ARG A 56 11.34 -2.65 9.30
C ARG A 56 10.21 -2.64 10.31
N TYR A 57 9.73 -1.45 10.67
CA TYR A 57 8.68 -1.28 11.68
C TYR A 57 7.28 -1.10 11.08
N THR A 58 7.18 -0.89 9.77
CA THR A 58 5.89 -0.71 9.09
C THR A 58 5.28 -2.04 8.65
N LEU A 59 4.11 -2.36 9.20
CA LEU A 59 3.27 -3.50 8.85
C LEU A 59 2.04 -3.02 8.07
N ALA A 60 1.93 -3.44 6.81
CA ALA A 60 0.73 -3.17 6.02
C ALA A 60 -0.43 -4.04 6.51
N ALA A 61 -1.48 -3.40 7.02
CA ALA A 61 -2.67 -4.09 7.54
C ALA A 61 -3.58 -4.64 6.44
N ARG A 62 -3.57 -4.00 5.25
CA ARG A 62 -4.33 -4.48 4.08
C ARG A 62 -3.53 -5.57 3.36
N PRO A 63 -4.18 -6.62 2.84
CA PRO A 63 -3.50 -7.68 2.10
C PRO A 63 -2.83 -7.12 0.83
N PRO A 64 -1.87 -7.84 0.23
CA PRO A 64 -1.35 -7.51 -1.09
C PRO A 64 -2.47 -7.36 -2.14
N VAL A 65 -2.28 -6.48 -3.12
CA VAL A 65 -3.25 -6.35 -4.22
C VAL A 65 -3.18 -7.60 -5.09
N ARG A 66 -4.29 -8.33 -5.22
CA ARG A 66 -4.39 -9.56 -6.04
C ARG A 66 -5.28 -9.38 -7.29
N LEU A 67 -5.58 -8.13 -7.65
CA LEU A 67 -6.45 -7.80 -8.78
C LEU A 67 -5.91 -8.36 -10.10
N SER A 68 -4.59 -8.35 -10.29
CA SER A 68 -3.90 -8.96 -11.45
C SER A 68 -4.30 -10.42 -11.65
N ASP A 69 -4.27 -11.20 -10.58
CA ASP A 69 -4.47 -12.64 -10.64
C ASP A 69 -5.91 -12.99 -11.00
N VAL A 70 -6.86 -12.22 -10.45
CA VAL A 70 -8.28 -12.34 -10.76
C VAL A 70 -8.54 -11.94 -12.22
N MET A 71 -7.96 -10.81 -12.67
CA MET A 71 -8.13 -10.34 -14.05
C MET A 71 -7.55 -11.32 -15.07
N LEU A 72 -6.37 -11.89 -14.82
CA LEU A 72 -5.76 -12.91 -15.68
C LEU A 72 -6.61 -14.17 -15.77
N THR A 73 -7.15 -14.63 -14.65
CA THR A 73 -8.07 -15.78 -14.62
C THR A 73 -9.33 -15.47 -15.43
N LEU A 74 -9.92 -14.29 -15.22
CA LEU A 74 -11.15 -13.87 -15.89
C LEU A 74 -11.00 -13.78 -17.42
N VAL A 75 -9.95 -13.13 -17.91
CA VAL A 75 -9.73 -13.02 -19.38
C VAL A 75 -9.41 -14.38 -20.00
N GLY A 76 -8.76 -15.27 -19.24
CA GLY A 76 -8.50 -16.66 -19.63
C GLY A 76 -9.78 -17.46 -19.79
N GLU A 77 -10.65 -17.44 -18.78
CA GLU A 77 -11.94 -18.14 -18.79
C GLU A 77 -12.88 -17.62 -19.88
N LEU A 78 -12.89 -16.30 -20.11
CA LEU A 78 -13.68 -15.67 -21.19
C LEU A 78 -13.04 -15.83 -22.58
N ARG A 79 -11.84 -16.41 -22.67
CA ARG A 79 -11.06 -16.60 -23.91
C ARG A 79 -10.85 -15.31 -24.71
N TRP A 80 -10.71 -14.18 -24.03
CA TRP A 80 -10.49 -12.89 -24.69
C TRP A 80 -9.09 -12.84 -25.31
N GLN A 81 -9.02 -12.71 -26.64
CA GLN A 81 -7.76 -12.60 -27.38
C GLN A 81 -7.26 -11.16 -27.55
N LYS A 82 -8.20 -10.20 -27.52
CA LYS A 82 -7.92 -8.78 -27.67
C LYS A 82 -8.92 -7.98 -26.86
N PHE A 83 -8.42 -7.09 -26.02
CA PHE A 83 -9.23 -6.24 -25.14
C PHE A 83 -8.48 -4.95 -24.83
N ILE A 84 -9.17 -4.01 -24.21
CA ILE A 84 -8.61 -2.75 -23.72
C ILE A 84 -8.85 -2.65 -22.21
N VAL A 85 -7.91 -2.06 -21.49
CA VAL A 85 -8.04 -1.78 -20.05
C VAL A 85 -8.08 -0.27 -19.89
N PHE A 86 -9.22 0.25 -19.43
CA PHE A 86 -9.36 1.66 -19.06
C PHE A 86 -9.02 1.84 -17.58
N TYR A 87 -8.34 2.94 -17.25
CA TYR A 87 -8.04 3.35 -15.89
C TYR A 87 -8.19 4.87 -15.77
N ASP A 88 -8.51 5.34 -14.57
CA ASP A 88 -8.68 6.77 -14.29
C ASP A 88 -7.32 7.47 -14.07
N SER A 89 -7.35 8.78 -13.84
CA SER A 89 -6.15 9.59 -13.61
C SER A 89 -5.38 9.26 -12.33
N ASP A 90 -6.00 8.54 -11.40
CA ASP A 90 -5.51 8.35 -10.03
C ASP A 90 -5.08 6.91 -9.73
N TYR A 91 -5.36 6.00 -10.66
CA TYR A 91 -4.85 4.64 -10.62
C TYR A 91 -3.31 4.62 -10.58
N GLY A 92 -2.76 4.13 -9.47
CA GLY A 92 -1.32 4.04 -9.26
C GLY A 92 -0.73 5.10 -8.31
N LYS A 93 -1.52 6.09 -7.89
CA LYS A 93 -1.06 7.16 -6.99
C LYS A 93 -1.14 6.81 -5.50
#